data_AF-A0AA39E0E3-F1
#
_entry.id   AF-A0AA39E0E3-F1
#
_cell.length_a   1.000
_cell.length_b   1.000
_cell.length_c   1.000
_cell.angle_alpha   90.00
_cell.angle_beta   90.00
_cell.angle_gamma   90.00
#
_symmetry.space_group_name_H-M   'P 1'
#
loop_
_entity.id
_entity.type
_entity.pdbx_description
1 polymer ?
#
loop_
_entity_poly.entity_id
_entity_poly.type
_entity_poly.pdbx_seq_one_letter_code
_entity_poly.pdbx_strand_id
1 'polypeptide(L)'
;MFLKVQLPWNVIIPAECLDAKGLMLQRSIIIRLLDAFSNKKATQELGYFLAVTTLENIGEGKVRQHSGDVLFPVVFSCVTFKLFRGEILDGVVHKVLKHGVILRCGPVENIYLSCQKMPDYRYVPGENPVFLNEKLSKIEKDVVVRFIVMGTKWLEAEREFQALVSLEGDYLGPLSD
;
A
#
# COMPACT_ATOMS: atom_id res chain seq x y z
N MET A 1 -6.84 7.82 -3.18
CA MET A 1 -5.91 6.72 -2.84
C MET A 1 -4.99 7.03 -1.65
N PHE A 2 -4.31 8.19 -1.57
CA PHE A 2 -3.44 8.51 -0.43
C PHE A 2 -4.20 9.20 0.70
N LEU A 3 -3.94 8.81 1.95
CA LEU A 3 -4.56 9.39 3.14
C LEU A 3 -3.47 9.92 4.06
N LYS A 4 -3.64 11.13 4.59
CA LYS A 4 -2.86 11.61 5.73
C LYS A 4 -3.58 11.24 7.01
N VAL A 5 -2.91 10.53 7.90
CA VAL A 5 -3.48 10.06 9.17
C VAL A 5 -2.56 10.41 10.32
N GLN A 6 -3.14 10.74 11.47
CA GLN A 6 -2.41 11.02 12.70
C GLN A 6 -2.69 9.89 13.70
N LEU A 7 -1.63 9.29 14.24
CA LEU A 7 -1.73 8.06 15.03
C LEU A 7 -0.98 8.18 16.37
N PRO A 8 -1.56 7.67 17.45
CA PRO A 8 -0.86 7.45 18.71
C PRO A 8 -0.07 6.13 18.68
N TRP A 9 1.13 6.12 19.24
CA TRP A 9 1.94 4.92 19.42
C TRP A 9 2.84 5.03 20.65
N ASN A 10 2.88 3.99 21.45
CA ASN A 10 3.84 3.86 22.54
C ASN A 10 5.19 3.34 22.01
N VAL A 11 6.24 4.12 22.22
CA VAL A 11 7.63 3.76 21.91
C VAL A 11 8.34 3.38 23.21
N ILE A 12 9.01 2.23 23.23
CA ILE A 12 9.77 1.76 24.40
C ILE A 12 11.25 2.05 24.17
N ILE A 13 11.87 2.74 25.11
CA ILE A 13 13.30 3.01 25.13
C ILE A 13 13.92 2.18 26.27
N PRO A 14 14.85 1.25 25.93
CA PRO A 14 15.62 0.52 26.93
C PRO A 14 16.36 1.46 27.88
N ALA A 15 16.48 1.09 29.16
CA ALA A 15 17.11 1.94 30.16
C ALA A 15 18.57 2.32 29.80
N GLU A 16 19.30 1.39 29.19
CA GLU A 16 20.65 1.57 28.65
C GLU A 16 20.76 2.62 27.52
N CYS A 17 19.64 2.89 26.83
CA CYS A 17 19.56 3.88 25.76
C CYS A 17 19.07 5.26 26.24
N LEU A 18 18.79 5.41 27.54
CA LEU A 18 18.43 6.68 28.17
C LEU A 18 19.71 7.46 28.49
N ASP A 19 20.25 8.16 27.50
CA ASP A 19 21.37 9.09 27.72
C ASP A 19 20.87 10.40 28.37
N ALA A 20 21.67 10.97 29.28
CA ALA A 20 21.39 12.17 30.05
C ALA A 20 21.32 13.46 29.19
N LYS A 21 21.67 13.39 27.90
CA LYS A 21 21.59 14.50 26.94
C LYS A 21 20.31 14.39 26.10
N GLY A 22 19.34 15.27 26.34
CA GLY A 22 17.98 15.19 25.77
C GLY A 22 17.87 15.04 24.24
N LEU A 23 18.83 15.54 23.45
CA LEU A 23 18.84 15.35 21.98
C LEU A 23 19.03 13.87 21.57
N MET A 24 19.77 13.09 22.35
CA MET A 24 19.98 11.66 22.09
C MET A 24 18.71 10.85 22.38
N LEU A 25 17.94 11.24 23.40
CA LEU A 25 16.66 10.60 23.72
C LEU A 25 15.64 10.77 22.59
N GLN A 26 15.45 12.00 22.09
CA GLN A 26 14.52 12.26 21.00
C GLN A 26 14.90 11.48 19.74
N ARG A 27 16.20 11.42 19.41
CA ARG A 27 16.71 10.61 18.30
C ARG A 27 16.39 9.13 18.49
N SER A 28 16.62 8.58 19.68
CA SER A 28 16.29 7.18 20.01
C SER A 28 14.79 6.88 19.86
N ILE A 29 13.92 7.80 20.28
CA ILE A 29 12.47 7.69 20.10
C ILE A 29 12.10 7.65 18.62
N ILE A 30 12.67 8.54 17.81
CA ILE A 30 12.40 8.58 16.37
C ILE A 30 12.87 7.30 15.68
N ILE A 31 14.09 6.83 15.97
CA ILE A 31 14.63 5.61 15.37
C ILE A 31 13.73 4.42 15.70
N ARG A 32 13.33 4.26 16.96
CA ARG A 32 12.45 3.18 17.40
C ARG A 32 11.04 3.29 16.83
N LEU A 33 10.50 4.51 16.70
CA LEU A 33 9.22 4.74 16.04
C LEU A 33 9.27 4.30 14.57
N LEU A 34 10.30 4.73 13.84
CA LEU A 34 10.46 4.41 12.42
C LEU A 34 10.66 2.91 12.19
N ASP A 35 11.46 2.25 13.03
CA ASP A 35 11.66 0.80 13.00
C ASP A 35 10.34 0.04 13.25
N ALA A 36 9.59 0.43 14.29
CA ALA A 36 8.29 -0.17 14.56
C ALA A 36 7.30 0.10 13.42
N PHE A 37 7.31 1.31 12.84
CA PHE A 37 6.47 1.70 11.71
C PHE A 37 6.78 0.89 10.45
N SER A 38 8.05 0.70 10.10
CA SER A 38 8.43 -0.08 8.92
C SER A 38 8.02 -1.56 9.01
N ASN A 39 7.85 -2.08 10.22
CA ASN A 39 7.36 -3.44 10.45
C ASN A 39 5.83 -3.57 10.33
N LYS A 40 5.08 -2.45 10.22
CA LYS A 40 3.63 -2.46 9.97
C LYS A 40 3.33 -2.30 8.50
N LYS A 41 2.84 -3.37 7.88
CA LYS A 41 2.47 -3.39 6.46
C LYS A 41 1.19 -2.58 6.16
N ALA A 42 0.06 -3.02 6.69
CA ALA A 42 -1.25 -2.41 6.43
C ALA A 42 -2.29 -2.73 7.52
N THR A 43 -3.39 -1.98 7.51
CA THR A 43 -4.64 -2.33 8.20
C THR A 43 -5.85 -2.21 7.28
N GLN A 44 -6.94 -2.91 7.60
CA GLN A 44 -8.20 -2.81 6.85
C GLN A 44 -8.74 -1.37 6.81
N GLU A 45 -8.59 -0.63 7.90
CA GLU A 45 -9.12 0.73 8.03
C GLU A 45 -8.27 1.75 7.28
N LEU A 46 -6.95 1.75 7.50
CA LEU A 46 -6.05 2.82 7.03
C LEU A 46 -5.33 2.49 5.72
N GLY A 47 -5.36 1.24 5.27
CA GLY A 47 -4.60 0.80 4.10
C GLY A 47 -3.14 0.50 4.43
N TYR A 48 -2.29 0.54 3.40
CA TYR A 48 -0.85 0.31 3.51
C TYR A 48 -0.15 1.52 4.11
N PHE A 49 0.69 1.31 5.12
CA PHE A 49 1.53 2.35 5.67
C PHE A 49 2.70 2.63 4.73
N LEU A 50 2.88 3.88 4.33
CA LEU A 50 3.95 4.26 3.39
C LEU A 50 5.10 4.96 4.11
N ALA A 51 4.81 6.07 4.78
CA ALA A 51 5.85 6.89 5.39
C ALA A 51 5.32 7.72 6.56
N VAL A 52 6.12 7.85 7.61
CA VAL A 52 5.93 8.87 8.65
C VAL A 52 6.31 10.22 8.05
N THR A 53 5.45 11.22 8.22
CA THR A 53 5.71 12.58 7.72
C THR A 53 6.23 13.51 8.79
N THR A 54 5.60 13.48 9.96
CA THR A 54 5.85 14.46 11.03
C THR A 54 5.67 13.80 12.39
N LEU A 55 6.56 14.13 13.32
CA LEU A 55 6.40 13.81 14.73
C LEU A 55 5.68 14.97 15.40
N GLU A 56 4.44 14.77 15.81
CA GLU A 56 3.58 15.85 16.34
C GLU A 56 3.84 16.10 17.82
N ASN A 57 3.97 15.02 18.60
CA ASN A 57 4.15 15.12 20.05
C ASN A 57 4.89 13.89 20.61
N ILE A 58 5.74 14.13 21.61
CA ILE A 58 6.29 13.11 22.51
C ILE A 58 5.81 13.45 23.92
N GLY A 59 4.93 12.62 24.47
CA GLY A 59 4.47 12.78 25.85
C GLY A 59 5.50 12.29 26.87
N GLU A 60 5.20 12.54 28.15
CA GLU A 60 6.08 12.18 29.25
C GLU A 60 6.35 10.67 29.32
N GLY A 61 7.62 10.34 29.54
CA GLY A 61 8.08 8.96 29.67
C GLY A 61 7.60 8.32 30.97
N LYS A 62 7.07 7.10 30.89
CA LYS A 62 6.63 6.30 32.04
C LYS A 62 7.54 5.09 32.21
N VAL A 63 8.19 4.99 33.37
CA VAL A 63 9.04 3.85 33.71
C VAL A 63 8.16 2.60 33.86
N ARG A 64 8.54 1.53 33.17
CA ARG A 64 7.88 0.23 33.26
C ARG A 64 8.37 -0.50 34.49
N GLN A 65 7.43 -1.03 35.27
CA GLN A 65 7.75 -1.88 36.43
C GLN A 65 8.55 -3.11 35.95
N HIS A 66 9.54 -3.52 36.74
CA HIS A 66 10.42 -4.68 36.54
C HIS A 66 11.54 -4.56 35.50
N SER A 67 11.37 -3.84 34.37
CA SER A 67 12.47 -3.69 33.39
C SER A 67 13.28 -2.40 33.52
N GLY A 68 12.68 -1.34 34.09
CA GLY A 68 13.32 -0.02 34.14
C GLY A 68 13.30 0.72 32.79
N ASP A 69 12.80 0.09 31.72
CA ASP A 69 12.60 0.75 30.43
C ASP A 69 11.58 1.88 30.55
N VAL A 70 11.66 2.84 29.65
CA VAL A 70 10.73 3.98 29.63
C VAL A 70 9.85 3.90 28.39
N LEU A 71 8.53 3.96 28.62
CA LEU A 71 7.52 4.06 27.59
C LEU A 71 7.20 5.53 27.33
N PHE A 72 7.35 5.97 26.08
CA PHE A 72 6.96 7.30 25.61
C PHE A 72 5.71 7.19 24.73
N PRO A 73 4.58 7.81 25.12
CA PRO A 73 3.44 7.95 24.22
C PRO A 73 3.77 9.00 23.16
N VAL A 74 3.72 8.60 21.90
CA VAL A 74 4.07 9.44 20.75
C VAL A 74 2.86 9.63 19.86
N VAL A 75 2.71 10.83 19.30
CA VAL A 75 1.73 11.13 18.25
C VAL A 75 2.48 11.58 17.01
N PHE A 76 2.19 10.96 15.88
CA PHE A 76 2.85 11.26 14.60
C PHE A 76 1.83 11.24 13.46
N SER A 77 2.11 11.98 12.40
CA SER A 77 1.38 11.87 11.14
C SER A 77 2.13 10.96 10.17
N CYS A 78 1.37 10.22 9.37
CA CYS A 78 1.90 9.40 8.29
C CYS A 78 0.99 9.45 7.06
N VAL A 79 1.54 9.04 5.92
CA VAL A 79 0.79 8.79 4.69
C VAL A 79 0.52 7.30 4.56
N THR A 80 -0.72 6.97 4.24
CA THR A 80 -1.13 5.61 3.89
C THR A 80 -1.72 5.55 2.48
N PHE A 81 -1.81 4.35 1.93
CA PHE A 81 -2.39 4.08 0.61
C PHE A 81 -3.53 3.08 0.72
N LYS A 82 -4.70 3.44 0.20
CA LYS A 82 -5.88 2.57 0.16
C LYS A 82 -6.64 2.78 -1.15
N LEU A 83 -7.00 1.68 -1.79
CA LEU A 83 -7.88 1.68 -2.96
C LEU A 83 -9.34 1.82 -2.52
N PHE A 84 -10.11 2.64 -3.24
CA PHE A 84 -11.54 2.78 -3.03
C PHE A 84 -12.33 2.39 -4.26
N ARG A 85 -13.52 1.82 -4.04
CA ARG A 85 -14.47 1.53 -5.12
C ARG A 85 -14.83 2.80 -5.87
N GLY A 86 -14.79 2.73 -7.20
CA GLY A 86 -15.07 3.84 -8.10
C GLY A 86 -13.86 4.69 -8.45
N GLU A 87 -12.70 4.48 -7.81
CA GLU A 87 -11.47 5.18 -8.21
C GLU A 87 -10.99 4.69 -9.58
N ILE A 88 -10.53 5.64 -10.41
CA ILE A 88 -9.80 5.36 -11.65
C ILE A 88 -8.31 5.50 -11.35
N LEU A 89 -7.54 4.45 -11.66
CA LEU A 89 -6.13 4.35 -11.33
C LEU A 89 -5.36 3.71 -12.47
N ASP A 90 -4.06 3.98 -12.49
CA ASP A 90 -3.12 3.39 -13.42
C ASP A 90 -2.31 2.31 -12.68
N GLY A 91 -2.21 1.12 -13.26
CA GLY A 91 -1.40 0.04 -12.71
C GLY A 91 -0.66 -0.74 -13.79
N VAL A 92 0.41 -1.40 -13.38
CA VAL A 92 1.32 -2.10 -14.28
C VAL A 92 0.93 -3.57 -14.34
N VAL A 93 0.84 -4.14 -15.53
CA VAL A 93 0.58 -5.56 -15.73
C VAL A 93 1.75 -6.38 -15.20
N HIS A 94 1.49 -7.17 -14.16
CA HIS A 94 2.46 -8.09 -13.60
C HIS A 94 2.43 -9.47 -14.29
N LYS A 95 1.22 -9.97 -14.57
CA LYS A 95 1.05 -11.30 -15.16
C LYS A 95 -0.20 -11.36 -16.03
N VAL A 96 -0.05 -11.91 -17.23
CA VAL A 96 -1.17 -12.22 -18.12
C VAL A 96 -1.53 -13.70 -17.98
N LEU A 97 -2.82 -13.97 -17.82
CA LEU A 97 -3.41 -15.31 -17.67
C LEU A 97 -4.50 -15.50 -18.72
N LYS A 98 -4.87 -16.75 -19.02
CA LYS A 98 -5.96 -17.06 -19.96
C LYS A 98 -7.29 -16.39 -19.62
N HIS A 99 -7.57 -16.21 -18.33
CA HIS A 99 -8.86 -15.70 -17.83
C HIS A 99 -8.83 -14.24 -17.36
N GLY A 100 -7.68 -13.57 -17.46
CA GLY A 100 -7.53 -12.22 -16.95
C GLY A 100 -6.09 -11.78 -16.78
N VAL A 101 -5.90 -10.66 -16.12
CA VAL A 101 -4.60 -10.02 -15.90
C VAL A 101 -4.45 -9.67 -14.42
N ILE A 102 -3.27 -9.92 -13.88
CA ILE A 102 -2.87 -9.46 -12.55
C ILE A 102 -2.07 -8.17 -12.73
N LEU A 103 -2.53 -7.11 -12.09
CA LEU A 103 -1.97 -5.77 -12.10
C LEU A 103 -1.38 -5.42 -10.72
N ARG A 104 -0.44 -4.48 -10.71
CA ARG A 104 0.10 -3.85 -9.50
C ARG A 104 -0.18 -2.35 -9.54
N CYS A 105 -0.63 -1.77 -8.44
CA CYS A 105 -0.82 -0.33 -8.30
C CYS A 105 -0.34 0.11 -6.91
N GLY A 106 0.73 0.91 -6.87
CA GLY A 106 1.40 1.25 -5.62
C GLY A 106 1.80 -0.01 -4.83
N PRO A 107 1.48 -0.10 -3.53
CA PRO A 107 1.77 -1.27 -2.71
C PRO A 107 0.81 -2.45 -2.89
N VAL A 108 -0.23 -2.31 -3.73
CA VAL A 108 -1.23 -3.37 -3.96
C VAL A 108 -0.78 -4.24 -5.11
N GLU A 109 -0.41 -5.48 -4.81
CA GLU A 109 0.09 -6.42 -5.82
C GLU A 109 -0.97 -7.35 -6.42
N ASN A 110 -2.15 -7.43 -5.79
CA ASN A 110 -3.19 -8.41 -6.12
C ASN A 110 -4.43 -7.74 -6.73
N ILE A 111 -4.25 -7.05 -7.84
CA ILE A 111 -5.34 -6.43 -8.60
C ILE A 111 -5.70 -7.33 -9.78
N TYR A 112 -6.94 -7.81 -9.84
CA TYR A 112 -7.38 -8.75 -10.88
C TYR A 112 -8.37 -8.09 -11.85
N LEU A 113 -7.99 -8.11 -13.13
CA LEU A 113 -8.83 -7.73 -14.26
C LEU A 113 -9.29 -8.99 -14.99
N SER A 114 -10.58 -9.33 -14.88
CA SER A 114 -11.17 -10.48 -15.58
C SER A 114 -11.29 -10.22 -17.08
N CYS A 115 -11.18 -11.26 -17.92
CA CYS A 115 -11.48 -11.14 -19.35
C CYS A 115 -12.91 -10.70 -19.64
N GLN A 116 -13.85 -10.99 -18.75
CA GLN A 116 -15.23 -10.51 -18.83
C GLN A 116 -15.36 -8.99 -18.65
N LYS A 117 -14.33 -8.35 -18.09
CA LYS A 117 -14.25 -6.91 -17.82
C LYS A 117 -13.34 -6.15 -18.80
N MET A 118 -13.01 -6.80 -19.92
CA MET A 118 -12.29 -6.23 -21.05
C MET A 118 -12.90 -6.73 -22.37
N PRO A 119 -14.17 -6.38 -22.68
CA PRO A 119 -14.95 -7.01 -23.75
C PRO A 119 -14.32 -6.88 -25.15
N ASP A 120 -13.55 -5.81 -25.39
CA ASP A 120 -12.90 -5.57 -26.69
C ASP A 120 -11.60 -6.35 -26.89
N TYR A 121 -11.13 -7.04 -25.85
CA TYR A 121 -9.83 -7.72 -25.85
C TYR A 121 -9.98 -9.24 -25.93
N ARG A 122 -9.14 -9.87 -26.75
CA ARG A 122 -9.08 -11.33 -26.88
C ARG A 122 -7.73 -11.85 -26.43
N TYR A 123 -7.76 -12.95 -25.70
CA TYR A 123 -6.54 -13.63 -25.26
C TYR A 123 -5.82 -14.27 -26.45
N VAL A 124 -4.53 -13.97 -26.58
CA VAL A 124 -3.64 -14.57 -27.57
C VAL A 124 -2.59 -15.40 -26.81
N PRO A 125 -2.58 -16.74 -26.95
CA PRO A 125 -1.58 -17.59 -26.31
C PRO A 125 -0.21 -17.43 -26.99
N GLY A 126 0.85 -17.69 -26.24
CA GLY A 126 2.23 -17.69 -26.74
C GLY A 126 3.23 -17.75 -25.59
N GLU A 127 4.51 -17.63 -25.92
CA GLU A 127 5.59 -17.47 -24.92
C GLU A 127 5.36 -16.19 -24.09
N ASN A 128 4.93 -15.12 -24.75
CA ASN A 128 4.48 -13.87 -24.15
C ASN A 128 2.98 -13.72 -24.42
N PRO A 129 2.10 -14.23 -23.53
CA PRO A 129 0.66 -14.14 -23.73
C PRO A 129 0.18 -12.68 -23.58
N VAL A 130 -0.77 -12.28 -24.42
CA VAL A 130 -1.30 -10.91 -24.45
C VAL A 130 -2.82 -10.90 -24.59
N PHE A 131 -3.43 -9.79 -24.23
CA PHE A 131 -4.79 -9.45 -24.63
C PHE A 131 -4.73 -8.38 -25.74
N LEU A 132 -5.29 -8.68 -26.90
CA LEU A 132 -5.24 -7.83 -28.10
C LEU A 132 -6.66 -7.41 -28.51
N ASN A 133 -6.84 -6.14 -28.87
CA ASN A 133 -8.08 -5.65 -29.47
C ASN A 133 -7.94 -5.41 -30.99
N GLU A 134 -9.06 -5.12 -31.66
CA GLU A 134 -9.10 -4.88 -33.11
C GLU A 134 -8.31 -3.64 -33.56
N LYS A 135 -8.08 -2.70 -32.64
CA LYS A 135 -7.28 -1.48 -32.88
C LYS A 135 -5.78 -1.71 -32.65
N LEU A 136 -5.34 -2.97 -32.54
CA LEU A 136 -3.96 -3.39 -32.27
C LEU A 136 -3.40 -2.92 -30.91
N SER A 137 -4.27 -2.48 -30.00
CA SER A 137 -3.89 -2.16 -28.63
C SER A 137 -3.70 -3.44 -27.83
N LYS A 138 -2.63 -3.47 -27.01
CA LYS A 138 -2.15 -4.66 -26.31
C LYS A 138 -2.15 -4.43 -24.81
N ILE A 139 -2.59 -5.45 -24.08
CA ILE A 139 -2.35 -5.59 -22.65
C ILE A 139 -1.40 -6.77 -22.49
N GLU A 140 -0.14 -6.46 -22.20
CA GLU A 140 0.93 -7.43 -22.00
C GLU A 140 1.73 -7.07 -20.75
N LYS A 141 2.67 -7.93 -20.37
CA LYS A 141 3.51 -7.71 -19.19
C LYS A 141 4.19 -6.33 -19.27
N ASP A 142 4.26 -5.65 -18.13
CA ASP A 142 4.92 -4.35 -17.94
C ASP A 142 4.20 -3.15 -18.59
N VAL A 143 3.07 -3.36 -19.28
CA VAL A 143 2.21 -2.27 -19.78
C VAL A 143 1.44 -1.60 -18.64
N VAL A 144 1.31 -0.28 -18.71
CA VAL A 144 0.44 0.50 -17.81
C VAL A 144 -0.99 0.45 -18.33
N VAL A 145 -1.93 0.08 -17.47
CA VAL A 145 -3.36 0.01 -17.76
C VAL A 145 -4.12 0.90 -16.79
N ARG A 146 -4.92 1.81 -17.36
CA ARG A 146 -5.91 2.61 -16.64
C ARG A 146 -7.17 1.79 -16.44
N PHE A 147 -7.60 1.64 -15.20
CA PHE A 147 -8.78 0.85 -14.83
C PHE A 147 -9.63 1.56 -13.78
N ILE A 148 -10.89 1.13 -13.66
CA ILE A 148 -11.76 1.53 -12.54
C ILE A 148 -11.86 0.41 -11.50
N VAL A 149 -11.77 0.77 -10.21
CA VAL A 149 -11.90 -0.17 -9.09
C VAL A 149 -13.37 -0.52 -8.87
N MET A 150 -13.71 -1.80 -9.04
CA MET A 150 -15.07 -2.30 -8.77
C MET A 150 -15.29 -2.63 -7.30
N GLY A 151 -14.25 -3.10 -6.62
CA GLY A 151 -14.30 -3.48 -5.21
C GLY A 151 -12.96 -3.98 -4.69
N THR A 152 -12.84 -3.99 -3.38
CA THR A 152 -11.63 -4.41 -2.66
C THR A 152 -11.98 -5.42 -1.59
N LYS A 153 -11.08 -6.37 -1.33
CA LYS A 153 -11.18 -7.35 -0.25
C LYS A 153 -9.94 -7.26 0.63
N TRP A 154 -10.14 -7.22 1.94
CA TRP A 154 -9.06 -7.30 2.92
C TRP A 154 -8.73 -8.77 3.21
N LEU A 155 -7.44 -9.09 3.19
CA LEU A 155 -6.89 -10.38 3.58
C LEU A 155 -6.15 -10.22 4.90
N GLU A 156 -6.78 -10.66 5.99
CA GLU A 156 -6.27 -10.47 7.36
C GLU A 156 -4.92 -11.15 7.60
N ALA A 157 -4.74 -12.37 7.08
CA ALA A 157 -3.54 -13.17 7.33
C ALA A 157 -2.28 -12.55 6.69
N GLU A 158 -2.40 -12.07 5.45
CA GLU A 158 -1.30 -11.47 4.69
C GLU A 158 -1.15 -9.96 4.95
N ARG A 159 -2.15 -9.36 5.61
CA ARG A 159 -2.33 -7.91 5.76
C ARG A 159 -2.24 -7.19 4.42
N GLU A 160 -3.05 -7.65 3.47
CA GLU A 160 -3.08 -7.15 2.09
C GLU A 160 -4.49 -6.87 1.59
N PHE A 161 -4.57 -6.06 0.53
CA PHE A 161 -5.78 -5.87 -0.23
C PHE A 161 -5.71 -6.62 -1.56
N GLN A 162 -6.83 -7.24 -1.92
CA GLN A 162 -7.11 -7.64 -3.30
C GLN A 162 -8.11 -6.66 -3.89
N ALA A 163 -8.02 -6.41 -5.20
CA ALA A 163 -8.98 -5.57 -5.90
C ALA A 163 -9.51 -6.26 -7.16
N LEU A 164 -10.78 -6.02 -7.46
CA LEU A 164 -11.38 -6.33 -8.75
C LEU A 164 -11.54 -5.03 -9.53
N VAL A 165 -11.14 -5.05 -10.79
CA VAL A 165 -11.13 -3.85 -11.65
C VAL A 165 -11.79 -4.11 -12.99
N SER A 166 -12.14 -3.03 -13.69
CA SER A 166 -12.80 -3.08 -15.00
C SER A 166 -12.19 -2.10 -15.98
N LEU A 167 -12.30 -2.43 -17.27
CA LEU A 167 -12.08 -1.52 -18.40
C LEU A 167 -13.40 -1.09 -19.06
N GLU A 168 -14.54 -1.44 -18.48
CA GLU A 168 -15.85 -0.95 -18.93
C GLU A 168 -15.99 0.54 -18.55
N GLY A 169 -15.97 1.42 -19.56
CA GLY A 169 -16.10 2.86 -19.39
C GLY A 169 -15.24 3.62 -20.39
N ASP A 170 -15.43 4.94 -20.45
CA ASP A 170 -14.67 5.80 -21.37
C ASP A 170 -13.24 6.04 -20.84
N TYR A 171 -12.27 6.11 -21.75
CA TYR A 171 -10.86 6.42 -21.47
C TYR A 171 -10.14 5.42 -20.54
N LEU A 172 -10.63 4.18 -20.43
CA LEU A 172 -9.96 3.07 -19.75
C LEU A 172 -9.19 2.20 -20.75
N GLY A 173 -8.20 1.46 -20.25
CA GLY A 173 -7.37 0.56 -21.05
C GLY A 173 -5.87 0.85 -20.95
N PRO A 174 -5.05 0.17 -21.76
CA PRO A 174 -3.60 0.39 -21.80
C PRO A 174 -3.29 1.82 -22.24
N LEU A 175 -2.32 2.43 -21.57
CA LEU A 175 -1.78 3.73 -21.93
C LEU A 175 -0.60 3.51 -22.88
N SER A 176 -0.67 4.12 -24.06
CA SER A 176 0.46 4.23 -24.98
C SER A 176 1.35 5.39 -24.54
N ASP A 177 2.67 5.18 -24.57
CA ASP A 177 3.64 6.29 -24.61
C ASP A 177 3.55 7.05 -25.94
#